data_AF-A0A7K0T8I2-F1
#
_entry.id   AF-A0A7K0T8I2-F1
#
_cell.length_a   1.000
_cell.length_b   1.000
_cell.length_c   1.000
_cell.angle_alpha   90.00
_cell.angle_beta   90.00
_cell.angle_gamma   90.00
#
_symmetry.space_group_name_H-M   'P 1'
#
loop_
_entity.id
_entity.type
_entity.pdbx_description
1 polymer ?
#
loop_
_entity_poly.entity_id
_entity_poly.type
_entity_poly.pdbx_seq_one_letter_code
_entity_poly.pdbx_strand_id
1 'polypeptide(L)'
;EQFGKDISGRKFVYLGDGNNMSHAWLIMGAIMGAHVVTATPSGAWAPDPHVVEIAKKIASQSGGKVEVLHDPEAAAKDASVLYTDVWMSMGDSEHQQEEKMRALSPFAVTENLMLLTQKDSVFMHCLPAHRGEEVEASVIDGAKSIIWREAYHRRTTIQSLLYHLVRGDLKGSSQ
;
A
#
# COMPACT_ATOMS: atom_id res chain seq x y z
N GLU A 1 -13.76 -6.13 3.83
CA GLU A 1 -14.95 -6.45 3.01
C GLU A 1 -14.65 -7.60 2.05
N GLN A 2 -13.69 -7.43 1.13
CA GLN A 2 -13.39 -8.43 0.11
C GLN A 2 -13.03 -9.83 0.65
N PHE A 3 -12.18 -9.89 1.69
CA PHE A 3 -11.65 -11.14 2.22
C PHE A 3 -12.30 -11.59 3.54
N GLY A 4 -13.38 -10.93 3.97
CA GLY A 4 -14.00 -11.20 5.28
C GLY A 4 -13.17 -10.68 6.46
N LYS A 5 -13.30 -11.34 7.62
CA LYS A 5 -12.62 -10.97 8.88
C LYS A 5 -11.27 -11.65 9.06
N ASP A 6 -11.06 -12.79 8.40
CA ASP A 6 -9.81 -13.53 8.48
C ASP A 6 -8.97 -13.24 7.24
N ILE A 7 -7.81 -12.62 7.48
CA ILE A 7 -6.84 -12.28 6.44
C ILE A 7 -5.55 -13.09 6.59
N SER A 8 -5.57 -14.13 7.43
CA SER A 8 -4.44 -15.03 7.63
C SER A 8 -4.02 -15.68 6.31
N GLY A 9 -2.72 -15.75 6.08
CA GLY A 9 -2.16 -16.32 4.84
C GLY A 9 -2.31 -15.42 3.61
N ARG A 10 -2.89 -14.21 3.73
CA ARG A 10 -2.96 -13.25 2.61
C ARG A 10 -1.80 -12.28 2.64
N LYS A 11 -1.23 -12.06 1.45
CA LYS A 11 -0.12 -11.15 1.20
C LYS A 11 -0.64 -9.83 0.61
N PHE A 12 -0.32 -8.72 1.25
CA PHE A 12 -0.76 -7.37 0.89
C PHE A 12 0.44 -6.54 0.45
N VAL A 13 0.47 -6.16 -0.83
CA VAL A 13 1.66 -5.59 -1.45
C VAL A 13 1.39 -4.15 -1.85
N TYR A 14 2.25 -3.25 -1.36
CA TYR A 14 2.39 -1.90 -1.88
C TYR A 14 3.54 -1.87 -2.90
N LEU A 15 3.34 -1.29 -4.08
CA LEU A 15 4.38 -1.04 -5.07
C LEU A 15 4.51 0.47 -5.29
N GLY A 16 5.73 0.99 -5.33
CA GLY A 16 5.97 2.40 -5.64
C GLY A 16 6.99 3.05 -4.72
N ASP A 17 6.72 4.30 -4.34
CA ASP A 17 7.66 5.13 -3.58
C ASP A 17 7.66 4.80 -2.08
N GLY A 18 8.81 4.91 -1.43
CA GLY A 18 9.02 4.76 0.01
C GLY A 18 8.42 5.90 0.86
N ASN A 19 7.30 6.46 0.43
CA ASN A 19 6.63 7.63 1.01
C ASN A 19 5.79 7.28 2.26
N ASN A 20 5.02 8.26 2.73
CA ASN A 20 4.09 8.13 3.85
C ASN A 20 3.03 7.01 3.65
N MET A 21 2.59 6.73 2.43
CA MET A 21 1.64 5.66 2.14
C MET A 21 2.29 4.29 2.34
N SER A 22 3.53 4.10 1.88
CA SER A 22 4.28 2.88 2.15
C SER A 22 4.50 2.66 3.67
N HIS A 23 4.77 3.74 4.41
CA HIS A 23 4.96 3.69 5.87
C HIS A 23 3.66 3.31 6.58
N ALA A 24 2.56 3.95 6.22
CA ALA A 24 1.23 3.64 6.75
C ALA A 24 0.81 2.20 6.42
N TRP A 25 1.12 1.72 5.21
CA TRP A 25 0.85 0.35 4.76
C TRP A 25 1.54 -0.68 5.66
N LEU A 26 2.84 -0.48 5.93
CA LEU A 26 3.62 -1.37 6.80
C LEU A 26 3.10 -1.37 8.24
N ILE A 27 2.85 -0.20 8.82
CA ILE A 27 2.39 -0.07 10.21
C ILE A 27 0.99 -0.67 10.36
N MET A 28 0.04 -0.31 9.50
CA MET A 28 -1.33 -0.81 9.54
C MET A 28 -1.35 -2.34 9.42
N GLY A 29 -0.61 -2.87 8.44
CA GLY A 29 -0.49 -4.31 8.23
C GLY A 29 0.07 -5.05 9.44
N ALA A 30 1.14 -4.51 10.01
CA ALA A 30 1.74 -5.05 11.21
C ALA A 30 0.74 -5.06 12.38
N ILE A 31 -0.02 -3.98 12.62
CA ILE A 31 -1.04 -3.93 13.67
C ILE A 31 -2.12 -5.00 13.45
N MET A 32 -2.53 -5.21 12.20
CA MET A 32 -3.58 -6.16 11.83
C MET A 32 -3.12 -7.64 11.87
N GLY A 33 -1.82 -7.91 12.09
CA GLY A 33 -1.27 -9.27 11.99
C GLY A 33 -1.22 -9.79 10.55
N ALA A 34 -1.20 -8.89 9.56
CA ALA A 34 -1.17 -9.25 8.15
C ALA A 34 0.25 -9.52 7.67
N HIS A 35 0.36 -10.24 6.54
CA HIS A 35 1.59 -10.27 5.76
C HIS A 35 1.61 -9.07 4.81
N VAL A 36 2.39 -8.04 5.16
CA VAL A 36 2.57 -6.83 4.35
C VAL A 36 3.95 -6.74 3.73
N VAL A 37 3.96 -6.27 2.50
CA VAL A 37 5.14 -6.10 1.68
C VAL A 37 5.13 -4.71 1.06
N THR A 38 6.26 -4.02 1.09
CA THR A 38 6.52 -2.85 0.23
C THR A 38 7.56 -3.23 -0.81
N ALA A 39 7.23 -3.02 -2.08
CA ALA A 39 8.15 -3.13 -3.19
C ALA A 39 8.51 -1.72 -3.65
N THR A 40 9.74 -1.30 -3.38
CA THR A 40 10.23 0.04 -3.72
C THR A 40 11.62 -0.05 -4.35
N PRO A 41 12.07 0.97 -5.10
CA PRO A 41 13.47 1.06 -5.46
C PRO A 41 14.32 1.12 -4.18
N SER A 42 15.57 0.65 -4.27
CA SER A 42 16.54 0.79 -3.18
C SER A 42 17.03 2.24 -3.07
N GLY A 43 17.69 2.59 -1.95
CA GLY A 43 18.36 3.88 -1.79
C GLY A 43 17.37 5.00 -1.46
N ALA A 44 17.42 6.10 -2.22
CA ALA A 44 16.68 7.33 -1.91
C ALA A 44 15.15 7.18 -1.90
N TRP A 45 14.63 6.15 -2.59
CA TRP A 45 13.19 5.87 -2.72
C TRP A 45 12.72 4.70 -1.85
N ALA A 46 13.59 4.21 -0.96
CA ALA A 46 13.24 3.17 -0.01
C ALA A 46 12.46 3.75 1.19
N PRO A 47 11.58 2.97 1.85
CA PRO A 47 10.94 3.41 3.07
C PRO A 47 11.97 3.68 4.16
N ASP A 48 11.64 4.60 5.08
CA ASP A 48 12.51 4.94 6.20
C ASP A 48 12.83 3.66 7.02
N PRO A 49 14.11 3.29 7.16
CA PRO A 49 14.51 2.11 7.94
C PRO A 49 13.97 2.11 9.36
N HIS A 50 13.80 3.29 9.99
CA HIS A 50 13.24 3.39 11.33
C HIS A 50 11.77 2.94 11.37
N VAL A 51 10.98 3.34 10.37
CA VAL A 51 9.58 2.92 10.22
C VAL A 51 9.50 1.41 9.97
N VAL A 52 10.37 0.88 9.13
CA VAL A 52 10.43 -0.56 8.85
C VAL A 52 10.71 -1.36 10.13
N GLU A 53 11.63 -0.91 10.96
CA GLU A 53 11.94 -1.57 12.24
C GLU A 53 10.78 -1.47 13.25
N ILE A 54 10.09 -0.33 13.31
CA ILE A 54 8.85 -0.19 14.11
C ILE A 54 7.81 -1.20 13.64
N ALA A 55 7.55 -1.28 12.33
CA ALA A 55 6.57 -2.20 11.76
C ALA A 55 6.93 -3.66 12.05
N LYS A 56 8.20 -4.07 11.90
CA LYS A 56 8.66 -5.42 12.26
C LYS A 56 8.46 -5.73 13.74
N LYS A 57 8.73 -4.78 14.63
CA LYS A 57 8.51 -4.93 16.07
C LYS A 57 7.03 -5.16 16.37
N ILE A 58 6.13 -4.38 15.78
CA ILE A 58 4.68 -4.57 15.91
C ILE A 58 4.27 -5.94 15.36
N ALA A 59 4.75 -6.31 14.18
CA ALA A 59 4.43 -7.58 13.52
C ALA A 59 4.80 -8.80 14.38
N SER A 60 5.94 -8.75 15.08
CA SER A 60 6.35 -9.83 15.99
C SER A 60 5.41 -10.06 17.17
N GLN A 61 4.61 -9.04 17.53
CA GLN A 61 3.63 -9.11 18.62
C GLN A 61 2.24 -9.53 18.12
N SER A 62 1.89 -9.16 16.89
CA SER A 62 0.57 -9.44 16.29
C SER A 62 0.50 -10.74 15.51
N GLY A 63 1.65 -11.38 15.23
CA GLY A 63 1.74 -12.54 14.34
C GLY A 63 1.79 -12.20 12.85
N GLY A 64 1.93 -10.90 12.52
CA GLY A 64 2.10 -10.43 11.15
C GLY A 64 3.51 -10.66 10.59
N LYS A 65 3.68 -10.34 9.31
CA LYS A 65 4.97 -10.40 8.61
C LYS A 65 5.19 -9.11 7.82
N VAL A 66 6.37 -8.50 7.95
CA VAL A 66 6.76 -7.28 7.25
C VAL A 66 7.95 -7.59 6.35
N GLU A 67 7.85 -7.28 5.06
CA GLU A 67 8.94 -7.41 4.09
C GLU A 67 9.12 -6.14 3.27
N VAL A 68 10.38 -5.82 2.96
CA VAL A 68 10.74 -4.79 1.98
C VAL A 68 11.47 -5.50 0.86
N LEU A 69 10.96 -5.37 -0.37
CA LEU A 69 11.52 -5.99 -1.56
C LEU A 69 11.87 -4.91 -2.60
N HIS A 70 12.75 -5.26 -3.51
CA HIS A 70 13.19 -4.38 -4.61
C HIS A 70 12.90 -4.98 -5.99
N ASP A 71 12.16 -6.10 -6.02
CA ASP A 71 11.71 -6.78 -7.22
C ASP A 71 10.17 -6.77 -7.22
N PRO A 72 9.52 -6.06 -8.16
CA PRO A 72 8.08 -5.94 -8.24
C PRO A 72 7.38 -7.27 -8.59
N GLU A 73 8.01 -8.14 -9.38
CA GLU A 73 7.43 -9.44 -9.74
C GLU A 73 7.48 -10.39 -8.54
N ALA A 74 8.61 -10.44 -7.83
CA ALA A 74 8.73 -11.21 -6.59
C ALA A 74 7.75 -10.73 -5.51
N ALA A 75 7.52 -9.42 -5.45
CA ALA A 75 6.52 -8.84 -4.58
C ALA A 75 5.09 -9.21 -5.01
N ALA A 76 4.75 -9.11 -6.29
CA ALA A 76 3.41 -9.38 -6.80
C ALA A 76 3.02 -10.87 -6.73
N LYS A 77 4.00 -11.77 -6.78
CA LYS A 77 3.77 -13.22 -6.72
C LYS A 77 2.94 -13.61 -5.49
N ASP A 78 1.85 -14.32 -5.73
CA ASP A 78 0.91 -14.83 -4.73
C ASP A 78 0.22 -13.73 -3.88
N ALA A 79 0.27 -12.47 -4.32
CA ALA A 79 -0.38 -11.36 -3.62
C ALA A 79 -1.91 -11.46 -3.68
N SER A 80 -2.58 -11.09 -2.59
CA SER A 80 -4.03 -10.88 -2.55
C SER A 80 -4.43 -9.44 -2.87
N VAL A 81 -3.53 -8.48 -2.63
CA VAL A 81 -3.74 -7.07 -2.97
C VAL A 81 -2.47 -6.52 -3.58
N LEU A 82 -2.60 -5.85 -4.74
CA LEU A 82 -1.61 -4.87 -5.20
C LEU A 82 -2.19 -3.48 -4.96
N TYR A 83 -1.44 -2.67 -4.25
CA TYR A 83 -1.73 -1.27 -3.96
C TYR A 83 -0.60 -0.41 -4.51
N THR A 84 -0.93 0.73 -5.10
CA THR A 84 0.06 1.75 -5.49
C THR A 84 -0.48 3.14 -5.16
N ASP A 85 0.40 4.12 -5.21
CA ASP A 85 0.11 5.54 -5.02
C ASP A 85 0.86 6.35 -6.07
N VAL A 86 0.48 7.62 -6.22
CA VAL A 86 1.18 8.55 -7.09
C VAL A 86 2.65 8.64 -6.69
N TRP A 87 3.53 8.59 -7.69
CA TRP A 87 4.97 8.61 -7.45
C TRP A 87 5.46 9.98 -6.96
N MET A 88 4.92 11.06 -7.53
CA MET A 88 5.23 12.41 -7.09
C MET A 88 4.35 12.79 -5.90
N SER A 89 4.94 12.90 -4.72
CA SER A 89 4.25 13.32 -3.51
C SER A 89 4.00 14.83 -3.52
N MET A 90 2.99 15.27 -2.76
CA MET A 90 2.76 16.70 -2.59
C MET A 90 3.97 17.36 -1.92
N GLY A 91 4.61 18.29 -2.63
CA GLY A 91 5.79 19.02 -2.16
C GLY A 91 7.14 18.49 -2.67
N ASP A 92 7.14 17.39 -3.43
CA ASP A 92 8.34 16.94 -4.13
C ASP A 92 8.78 18.00 -5.15
N SER A 93 10.09 18.18 -5.28
CA SER A 93 10.66 19.13 -6.24
C SER A 93 10.57 18.58 -7.66
N GLU A 94 10.18 19.44 -8.62
CA GLU A 94 10.21 19.11 -10.05
C GLU A 94 11.61 18.67 -10.53
N HIS A 95 12.69 19.15 -9.87
CA HIS A 95 14.06 18.75 -10.19
C HIS A 95 14.33 17.26 -9.99
N GLN A 96 13.57 16.59 -9.12
CA GLN A 96 13.71 15.16 -8.84
C GLN A 96 12.77 14.30 -9.69
N GLN A 97 11.85 14.91 -10.45
CA GLN A 97 10.79 14.19 -11.17
C GLN A 97 11.37 13.18 -12.14
N GLU A 98 12.27 13.56 -13.05
CA GLU A 98 12.81 12.62 -14.05
C GLU A 98 13.53 11.42 -13.43
N GLU A 99 14.31 11.64 -12.37
CA GLU A 99 15.01 10.58 -11.66
C GLU A 99 14.03 9.64 -10.97
N LYS A 100 13.04 10.20 -10.27
CA LYS A 100 12.03 9.48 -9.52
C LYS A 100 11.13 8.65 -10.43
N MET A 101 10.64 9.24 -11.52
CA MET A 101 9.84 8.54 -12.53
C MET A 101 10.62 7.36 -13.11
N ARG A 102 11.91 7.54 -13.45
CA ARG A 102 12.75 6.47 -14.00
C ARG A 102 12.99 5.35 -12.98
N ALA A 103 13.23 5.70 -11.72
CA ALA A 103 13.45 4.71 -10.66
C ALA A 103 12.16 3.90 -10.35
N LEU A 104 11.00 4.54 -10.43
CA LEU A 104 9.71 3.94 -10.07
C LEU A 104 9.00 3.25 -11.24
N SER A 105 9.34 3.56 -12.49
CA SER A 105 8.75 2.93 -13.68
C SER A 105 8.69 1.40 -13.63
N PRO A 106 9.74 0.67 -13.16
CA PRO A 106 9.66 -0.78 -13.01
C PRO A 106 8.60 -1.27 -12.01
N PHE A 107 8.19 -0.43 -11.06
CA PHE A 107 7.21 -0.74 -10.02
C PHE A 107 5.77 -0.36 -10.39
N ALA A 108 5.53 0.12 -11.62
CA ALA A 108 4.19 0.38 -12.13
C ALA A 108 3.31 -0.88 -12.06
N VAL A 109 2.06 -0.73 -11.64
CA VAL A 109 1.12 -1.85 -11.59
C VAL A 109 0.56 -2.10 -12.98
N THR A 110 1.04 -3.18 -13.60
CA THR A 110 0.66 -3.63 -14.94
C THR A 110 -0.24 -4.85 -14.89
N GLU A 111 -0.90 -5.18 -16.01
CA GLU A 111 -1.61 -6.46 -16.17
C GLU A 111 -0.70 -7.65 -15.89
N ASN A 112 0.56 -7.58 -16.32
CA ASN A 112 1.54 -8.64 -16.10
C ASN A 112 1.77 -8.89 -14.60
N LEU A 113 1.92 -7.84 -13.79
CA LEU A 113 2.01 -7.99 -12.34
C LEU A 113 0.72 -8.57 -11.75
N MET A 114 -0.45 -8.10 -12.23
CA MET A 114 -1.74 -8.63 -11.78
C MET A 114 -1.92 -10.11 -12.14
N LEU A 115 -1.29 -10.64 -13.19
CA LEU A 115 -1.32 -12.07 -13.53
C LEU A 115 -0.51 -12.95 -12.55
N LEU A 116 0.48 -12.37 -11.85
CA LEU A 116 1.29 -13.09 -10.84
C LEU A 116 0.57 -13.25 -9.48
N THR A 117 -0.53 -12.51 -9.30
CA THR A 117 -1.29 -12.47 -8.05
C THR A 117 -2.25 -13.67 -7.92
N GLN A 118 -2.86 -13.82 -6.74
CA GLN A 118 -3.92 -14.81 -6.53
C GLN A 118 -5.12 -14.59 -7.48
N LYS A 119 -5.88 -15.66 -7.72
CA LYS A 119 -7.06 -15.60 -8.60
C LYS A 119 -8.10 -14.58 -8.10
N ASP A 120 -8.30 -14.50 -6.79
CA ASP A 120 -9.25 -13.62 -6.11
C ASP A 120 -8.65 -12.28 -5.67
N SER A 121 -7.47 -11.93 -6.19
CA SER A 121 -6.79 -10.68 -5.86
C SER A 121 -7.55 -9.45 -6.34
N VAL A 122 -7.25 -8.32 -5.70
CA VAL A 122 -7.78 -7.00 -6.07
C VAL A 122 -6.69 -5.96 -6.24
N PHE A 123 -6.98 -4.94 -7.03
CA PHE A 123 -6.17 -3.75 -7.18
C PHE A 123 -6.78 -2.56 -6.41
N MET A 124 -5.92 -1.77 -5.76
CA MET A 124 -6.29 -0.63 -4.90
C MET A 124 -5.39 0.59 -5.16
N HIS A 125 -5.92 1.78 -4.90
CA HIS A 125 -5.24 3.06 -5.13
C HIS A 125 -5.95 4.21 -4.37
N CYS A 126 -5.20 5.06 -3.67
CA CYS A 126 -5.78 6.13 -2.83
C CYS A 126 -6.45 7.28 -3.59
N LEU A 127 -6.05 7.47 -4.85
CA LEU A 127 -6.47 8.54 -5.78
C LEU A 127 -5.99 9.95 -5.36
N PRO A 128 -5.86 10.90 -6.32
CA PRO A 128 -6.01 10.74 -7.78
C PRO A 128 -4.93 9.83 -8.38
N ALA A 129 -5.16 9.31 -9.58
CA ALA A 129 -4.23 8.39 -10.26
C ALA A 129 -3.86 8.91 -11.66
N HIS A 130 -2.60 8.70 -12.08
CA HIS A 130 -2.08 8.92 -13.41
C HIS A 130 -1.97 7.59 -14.17
N ARG A 131 -2.95 7.34 -15.03
CA ARG A 131 -2.94 6.18 -15.94
C ARG A 131 -1.71 6.24 -16.84
N GLY A 132 -0.97 5.14 -16.92
CA GLY A 132 0.27 5.04 -17.69
C GLY A 132 1.53 5.42 -16.91
N GLU A 133 1.40 5.87 -15.65
CA GLU A 133 2.50 6.05 -14.71
C GLU A 133 2.45 4.94 -13.66
N GLU A 134 1.89 5.19 -12.47
CA GLU A 134 1.89 4.20 -11.39
C GLU A 134 1.02 2.98 -11.64
N VAL A 135 0.08 3.08 -12.59
CA VAL A 135 -0.85 2.01 -12.96
C VAL A 135 -1.26 2.08 -14.42
N GLU A 136 -1.36 0.92 -15.08
CA GLU A 136 -1.94 0.81 -16.41
C GLU A 136 -3.45 1.08 -16.40
N ALA A 137 -3.96 1.73 -17.45
CA ALA A 137 -5.39 2.04 -17.59
C ALA A 137 -6.26 0.77 -17.47
N SER A 138 -5.83 -0.34 -18.06
CA SER A 138 -6.58 -1.59 -18.03
C SER A 138 -6.61 -2.27 -16.66
N VAL A 139 -5.68 -1.96 -15.76
CA VAL A 139 -5.70 -2.43 -14.37
C VAL A 139 -6.67 -1.58 -13.55
N ILE A 140 -6.52 -0.26 -13.56
CA ILE A 140 -7.34 0.64 -12.73
C ILE A 140 -8.81 0.69 -13.18
N ASP A 141 -9.08 0.54 -14.48
CA ASP A 141 -10.44 0.48 -15.04
C ASP A 141 -10.92 -0.97 -15.20
N GLY A 142 -10.10 -1.96 -14.83
CA GLY A 142 -10.36 -3.38 -14.97
C GLY A 142 -11.22 -3.99 -13.86
N ALA A 143 -11.64 -5.23 -14.06
CA ALA A 143 -12.58 -5.93 -13.18
C ALA A 143 -12.05 -6.24 -11.76
N LYS A 144 -10.73 -6.29 -11.58
CA LYS A 144 -10.08 -6.49 -10.26
C LYS A 144 -9.92 -5.19 -9.47
N SER A 145 -10.17 -4.03 -10.09
CA SER A 145 -10.03 -2.74 -9.46
C SER A 145 -11.19 -2.47 -8.50
N ILE A 146 -10.86 -2.12 -7.25
CA ILE A 146 -11.85 -1.73 -6.25
C ILE A 146 -11.69 -0.28 -5.79
N ILE A 147 -11.00 0.56 -6.57
CA ILE A 147 -10.65 1.95 -6.21
C ILE A 147 -11.85 2.81 -5.81
N TRP A 148 -13.01 2.62 -6.45
CA TRP A 148 -14.22 3.38 -6.13
C TRP A 148 -14.85 2.91 -4.82
N ARG A 149 -14.74 1.61 -4.53
CA ARG A 149 -15.19 1.04 -3.26
C ARG A 149 -14.31 1.52 -2.11
N GLU A 150 -13.00 1.54 -2.32
CA GLU A 150 -12.02 2.12 -1.42
C GLU A 150 -12.32 3.61 -1.14
N ALA A 151 -12.49 4.40 -2.20
CA ALA A 151 -12.80 5.83 -2.09
C ALA A 151 -14.11 6.07 -1.32
N TYR A 152 -15.15 5.28 -1.56
CA TYR A 152 -16.41 5.35 -0.84
C TYR A 152 -16.22 5.13 0.68
N HIS A 153 -15.35 4.20 1.08
CA HIS A 153 -15.13 3.88 2.49
C HIS A 153 -14.39 4.97 3.26
N ARG A 154 -13.66 5.88 2.60
CA ARG A 154 -13.03 7.02 3.27
C ARG A 154 -14.03 7.82 4.12
N ARG A 155 -15.26 8.00 3.62
CA ARG A 155 -16.34 8.70 4.34
C ARG A 155 -16.77 7.95 5.60
N THR A 156 -17.04 6.66 5.49
CA THR A 156 -17.52 5.86 6.63
C THR A 156 -16.44 5.74 7.70
N THR A 157 -15.18 5.55 7.30
CA THR A 157 -14.05 5.46 8.24
C THR A 157 -13.86 6.75 9.02
N ILE A 158 -13.89 7.92 8.36
CA ILE A 158 -13.70 9.19 9.07
C ILE A 158 -14.88 9.53 9.98
N GLN A 159 -16.11 9.17 9.60
CA GLN A 159 -17.29 9.32 10.46
C GLN A 159 -17.16 8.48 11.75
N SER A 160 -16.69 7.24 11.63
CA SER A 160 -16.46 6.35 12.78
C SER A 160 -15.38 6.92 13.71
N LEU A 161 -14.25 7.38 13.15
CA LEU A 161 -13.19 8.00 13.93
C LEU A 161 -13.69 9.23 14.70
N LEU A 162 -14.41 10.14 14.03
CA LEU A 162 -14.97 11.33 14.68
C LEU A 162 -15.97 10.97 15.79
N TYR A 163 -16.86 10.01 15.54
CA TYR A 163 -17.83 9.55 16.52
C TYR A 163 -17.14 9.07 17.80
N HIS A 164 -16.13 8.19 17.68
CA HIS A 164 -15.45 7.63 18.84
C HIS A 164 -14.53 8.63 19.55
N LEU A 165 -13.85 9.51 18.81
CA LEU A 165 -13.00 10.55 19.40
C LEU A 165 -13.80 11.57 20.22
N VAL A 166 -14.94 12.05 19.69
CA VAL A 166 -15.79 13.03 20.40
C VAL A 166 -16.41 12.45 21.67
N ARG A 167 -16.61 11.12 21.72
CA ARG A 167 -17.13 10.41 22.88
C ARG A 167 -16.06 9.99 23.89
N GLY A 168 -14.78 10.08 23.52
CA GLY A 168 -13.66 9.61 24.35
C GLY A 168 -13.51 8.09 24.36
N ASP A 169 -14.10 7.37 23.40
CA ASP A 169 -13.99 5.91 23.27
C ASP A 169 -12.58 5.49 22.81
N LEU A 170 -11.92 6.35 22.03
CA LEU A 170 -10.55 6.17 21.58
C LEU A 170 -9.63 7.15 22.30
N LYS A 171 -8.53 6.64 22.85
CA LYS A 171 -7.42 7.46 23.35
C LYS A 171 -6.38 7.59 22.24
N GLY A 172 -6.02 8.82 21.89
CA GLY A 172 -4.87 9.04 21.01
C GLY A 172 -3.61 8.44 21.62
N SER A 173 -2.75 7.86 20.79
CA SER A 173 -1.40 7.49 21.21
C SER A 173 -0.66 8.78 21.55
N SER A 174 -0.29 8.97 22.82
CA SER A 174 0.53 10.10 23.28
C SER A 174 2.03 9.81 23.19
N GLN A 175 2.43 8.82 22.38
CA GLN A 175 3.84 8.49 22.13
C GLN A 175 4.36 9.30 20.95
#